data_AF-A0A946HJF1-F1
#
_entry.id   AF-A0A946HJF1-F1
#
_cell.length_a   1.000
_cell.length_b   1.000
_cell.length_c   1.000
_cell.angle_alpha   90.00
_cell.angle_beta   90.00
_cell.angle_gamma   90.00
#
_symmetry.space_group_name_H-M   'P 1'
#
loop_
_entity.id
_entity.type
_entity.pdbx_description
1 polymer ?
#
loop_
_entity_poly.entity_id
_entity_poly.type
_entity_poly.pdbx_seq_one_letter_code
_entity_poly.pdbx_strand_id
1 'polypeptide(L)' 'DSTAIRVWDSTAEIRYLVLPMRPPETADLDEAALCDWVSRDCMIGMGLPRAPK' A
#
# COMPACT_ATOMS: atom_id res chain seq x y z
N ASP A 1 -2.69 18.81 6.77
CA ASP A 1 -1.77 18.96 5.62
C ASP A 1 -0.30 18.82 5.97
N SER A 2 0.11 17.72 6.61
CA SER A 2 1.53 17.46 6.92
C SER A 2 2.17 16.35 6.06
N THR A 3 1.40 15.71 5.17
CA THR A 3 1.88 14.55 4.40
C THR A 3 2.50 15.00 3.08
N ALA A 4 3.80 14.77 2.90
CA ALA A 4 4.48 15.02 1.64
C ALA A 4 4.09 13.96 0.60
N ILE A 5 3.76 14.39 -0.61
CA ILE A 5 3.42 13.52 -1.74
C ILE A 5 4.62 13.46 -2.69
N ARG A 6 5.03 12.25 -3.07
CA ARG A 6 6.06 12.00 -4.10
C ARG A 6 5.45 11.18 -5.22
N VAL A 7 5.66 11.63 -6.46
CA VAL A 7 5.22 10.94 -7.66
C VAL A 7 6.44 10.42 -8.39
N TRP A 8 6.42 9.13 -8.72
CA TRP A 8 7.47 8.48 -9.49
C TRP A 8 6.96 8.20 -10.90
N ASP A 9 7.58 8.83 -11.89
CA ASP A 9 7.36 8.52 -13.30
C ASP A 9 8.28 7.35 -13.71
N SER A 10 7.71 6.27 -14.22
CA SER A 10 8.42 5.02 -14.52
C SER A 10 9.10 5.06 -15.91
N THR A 11 9.88 6.10 -16.18
CA THR A 11 10.52 6.35 -17.49
C THR A 11 11.79 5.54 -17.75
N ALA A 12 12.32 4.88 -16.72
CA ALA A 12 13.49 3.99 -16.81
C ALA A 12 13.09 2.52 -16.61
N GLU A 13 14.07 1.61 -16.71
CA GLU A 13 13.85 0.18 -16.47
C GLU A 13 13.53 -0.14 -15.00
N ILE A 14 13.73 0.82 -14.09
CA ILE A 14 13.40 0.67 -12.67
C ILE A 14 11.90 0.42 -12.52
N ARG A 15 11.56 -0.54 -11.65
CA ARG A 15 10.19 -0.88 -11.27
C ARG A 15 10.01 -0.53 -9.80
N TYR A 16 9.00 0.29 -9.54
CA TYR A 16 8.65 0.72 -8.19
C TYR A 16 7.46 -0.06 -7.67
N LEU A 17 7.47 -0.30 -6.36
CA LEU A 17 6.33 -0.78 -5.58
C LEU A 17 6.11 0.20 -4.45
N VAL A 18 4.87 0.61 -4.21
CA VAL A 18 4.50 1.35 -3.01
C VAL A 18 4.27 0.36 -1.88
N LEU A 19 5.02 0.53 -0.79
CA LEU A 19 4.75 -0.15 0.47
C LEU A 19 3.83 0.74 1.32
N PRO A 20 2.54 0.40 1.46
CA PRO A 20 1.62 1.22 2.25
C PRO A 20 1.92 1.12 3.74
N MET A 21 1.49 2.13 4.51
CA MET A 21 1.50 2.05 5.97
C MET A 21 0.52 0.98 6.44
N ARG A 22 0.91 0.21 7.46
CA ARG A 22 0.05 -0.81 8.09
C ARG A 22 -1.09 -0.13 8.87
N PRO A 23 -2.37 -0.46 8.59
CA PRO A 23 -3.48 0.05 9.39
C PRO A 23 -3.45 -0.50 10.82
N PRO A 24 -3.74 0.31 11.86
CA PRO A 24 -3.73 -0.13 13.26
C PRO A 24 -4.66 -1.31 13.55
N GLU A 25 -5.78 -1.40 12.83
CA GLU A 25 -6.79 -2.45 12.95
C GLU A 25 -6.25 -3.85 12.62
N THR A 26 -5.11 -3.91 11.94
CA THR A 26 -4.50 -5.16 11.51
C THR A 26 -3.48 -5.72 12.51
N ALA A 27 -3.32 -5.13 13.69
CA ALA A 27 -2.22 -5.46 14.63
C ALA A 27 -2.07 -6.95 14.93
N ASP A 28 -3.19 -7.67 15.10
CA ASP A 28 -3.24 -9.09 15.46
C ASP A 28 -3.33 -10.04 14.24
N LEU A 29 -3.34 -9.51 13.02
CA LEU A 29 -3.40 -10.32 11.81
C LEU A 29 -2.04 -10.96 11.49
N ASP A 30 -2.10 -12.20 11.01
CA ASP A 30 -0.96 -12.89 10.42
C ASP A 30 -0.69 -12.41 8.98
N GLU A 31 0.38 -12.93 8.38
CA GLU A 31 0.79 -12.55 7.03
C GLU A 31 -0.28 -12.84 5.98
N ALA A 32 -0.93 -14.00 6.05
CA ALA A 32 -1.94 -14.40 5.08
C ALA A 32 -3.15 -13.47 5.15
N ALA A 33 -3.63 -13.16 6.35
CA ALA A 33 -4.73 -12.22 6.54
C ALA A 33 -4.34 -10.79 6.16
N LEU A 34 -3.08 -10.36 6.36
CA LEU A 34 -2.60 -9.06 5.90
C LEU A 34 -2.60 -8.94 4.38
N CYS A 35 -2.30 -10.02 3.64
CA CYS A 35 -2.34 -10.01 2.18
C CYS A 35 -3.72 -9.63 1.64
N ASP A 36 -4.80 -10.07 2.29
CA ASP A 36 -6.17 -9.76 1.87
C ASP A 36 -6.52 -8.27 1.99
N TRP A 37 -5.77 -7.50 2.78
CA TRP A 37 -5.95 -6.05 2.91
C TRP A 37 -5.25 -5.25 1.82
N VAL A 38 -4.25 -5.84 1.15
CA VAL A 38 -3.39 -5.14 0.19
C VAL A 38 -3.90 -5.34 -1.23
N SER A 39 -4.64 -4.35 -1.72
CA SER A 39 -5.06 -4.32 -3.12
C SER A 39 -3.95 -3.84 -4.07
N ARG A 40 -4.14 -4.05 -5.38
CA ARG A 40 -3.27 -3.46 -6.42
C ARG A 40 -3.13 -1.95 -6.27
N ASP A 41 -4.22 -1.25 -5.95
CA ASP A 41 -4.21 0.22 -5.83
C ASP A 41 -3.30 0.68 -4.70
N CYS A 42 -3.18 -0.12 -3.62
CA CYS A 42 -2.25 0.14 -2.53
C CYS A 42 -0.80 0.01 -2.97
N MET A 43 -0.52 -0.99 -3.82
CA MET A 43 0.81 -1.27 -4.34
C MET A 43 1.30 -0.25 -5.39
N ILE A 44 0.38 0.50 -6.01
CA ILE A 44 0.71 1.58 -6.97
C ILE A 44 0.54 2.99 -6.36
N GLY A 45 0.11 3.12 -5.11
CA GLY A 45 -0.03 4.39 -4.39
C GLY A 45 -1.31 5.17 -4.68
N MET A 46 -2.32 4.55 -5.31
CA MET A 46 -3.63 5.16 -5.57
C MET A 46 -4.66 4.86 -4.47
N GLY A 47 -4.36 3.91 -3.57
CA GLY A 47 -5.27 3.52 -2.49
C GLY A 47 -4.55 3.21 -1.18
N LEU A 48 -5.31 3.21 -0.08
CA LEU A 48 -4.86 2.71 1.22
C LEU A 48 -5.38 1.29 1.44
N PRO A 49 -4.67 0.44 2.20
CA PRO A 49 -5.18 -0.88 2.57
C PRO A 49 -6.53 -0.77 3.28
N ARG A 50 -7.43 -1.71 2.99
CA ARG A 50 -8.80 -1.74 3.55
C ARG A 50 -9.15 -3.16 3.93
N ALA A 51 -10.02 -3.31 4.92
CA ALA A 51 -10.52 -4.63 5.29
C ALA A 51 -11.13 -5.34 4.07
N PRO A 52 -10.82 -6.63 3.86
CA PRO A 52 -11.46 -7.43 2.83
C PRO A 52 -12.98 -7.47 3.06
N LYS A 53 -13.74 -7.61 1.97
CA LYS A 53 -15.20 -7.74 2.02
C LYS A 53 -15.63 -9.14 2.45
#